data_AF-V5KWX2-F1
#
_entry.id   AF-V5KWX2-F1
#
_cell.length_a   1.000
_cell.length_b   1.000
_cell.length_c   1.000
_cell.angle_alpha   90.00
_cell.angle_beta   90.00
_cell.angle_gamma   90.00
#
_symmetry.space_group_name_H-M   'P 1'
#
loop_
_entity.id
_entity.type
_entity.pdbx_description
1 polymer ?
#
loop_
_entity_poly.entity_id
_entity_poly.type
_entity_poly.pdbx_seq_one_letter_code
_entity_poly.pdbx_strand_id
1 'polypeptide(L)'
;MGGPSVSTAPEMYPEIEYLHIGEVGDATDALIRRLDDTIAAPSRQVRFETKERLPLRDFPIPAYDLIPLGCYLIGSLQFSSGCPYRCEFCDIPGLYGRQPRLKTPEQLIAELDAM
;
A
#
# COMPACT_ATOMS: atom_id res chain seq x y z
N MET A 1 5.39 -6.36 8.20
CA MET A 1 5.78 -6.41 6.78
C MET A 1 4.53 -6.36 5.91
N GLY A 2 4.60 -5.81 4.70
CA GLY A 2 3.46 -5.75 3.77
C GLY A 2 3.91 -5.72 2.31
N GLY A 3 3.04 -5.26 1.42
CA GLY A 3 3.32 -5.15 -0.02
C GLY A 3 2.83 -6.35 -0.83
N PRO A 4 3.11 -6.38 -2.15
CA PRO A 4 2.52 -7.34 -3.08
C PRO A 4 2.93 -8.79 -2.79
N SER A 5 4.16 -9.01 -2.33
CA SER A 5 4.62 -10.36 -1.98
C SER A 5 3.87 -10.93 -0.77
N VAL A 6 3.79 -10.18 0.34
CA VAL A 6 3.02 -10.59 1.53
C VAL A 6 1.54 -10.74 1.21
N SER A 7 0.99 -9.88 0.36
CA SER A 7 -0.42 -9.93 -0.03
C SER A 7 -0.77 -11.15 -0.87
N THR A 8 0.20 -11.72 -1.59
CA THR A 8 -0.02 -12.89 -2.47
C THR A 8 0.33 -14.20 -1.78
N ALA A 9 1.35 -14.20 -0.91
CA ALA A 9 1.89 -15.40 -0.26
C ALA A 9 2.27 -15.13 1.21
N PRO A 10 1.31 -14.81 2.10
CA PRO A 10 1.59 -14.45 3.49
C PRO A 10 2.20 -15.61 4.31
N GLU A 11 1.94 -16.85 3.92
CA GLU A 11 2.53 -18.06 4.50
C GLU A 11 4.05 -18.16 4.33
N MET A 12 4.62 -17.43 3.38
CA MET A 12 6.08 -17.38 3.17
C MET A 12 6.82 -16.55 4.22
N TYR A 13 6.08 -15.89 5.13
CA TYR A 13 6.62 -15.00 6.15
C TYR A 13 6.20 -15.43 7.57
N PRO A 14 6.42 -16.70 7.99
CA PRO A 14 5.95 -17.19 9.29
C PRO A 14 6.61 -16.52 10.50
N GLU A 15 7.82 -15.97 10.33
CA GLU A 15 8.62 -15.35 11.39
C GLU A 15 8.25 -13.89 11.69
N ILE A 16 7.47 -13.25 10.81
CA ILE A 16 7.11 -11.84 10.96
C ILE A 16 5.91 -11.72 11.89
N GLU A 17 5.97 -10.87 12.92
CA GLU A 17 4.89 -10.77 13.89
C GLU A 17 3.62 -10.10 13.33
N TYR A 18 3.80 -9.09 12.48
CA TYR A 18 2.71 -8.31 11.89
C TYR A 18 2.77 -8.34 10.36
N LEU A 19 1.74 -8.91 9.74
CA LEU A 19 1.55 -8.85 8.29
C LEU A 19 0.44 -7.87 7.94
N HIS A 20 0.69 -6.98 6.98
CA HIS A 20 -0.32 -6.15 6.34
C HIS A 20 -0.56 -6.69 4.93
N ILE A 21 -1.80 -7.08 4.65
CA ILE A 21 -2.22 -7.76 3.43
C ILE A 21 -3.24 -6.89 2.71
N GLY A 22 -2.99 -6.62 1.44
CA GLY A 22 -3.78 -5.71 0.62
C GLY A 22 -3.21 -4.30 0.56
N GLU A 23 -3.93 -3.44 -0.17
CA GLU A 23 -3.57 -2.03 -0.33
C GLU A 23 -3.94 -1.20 0.92
N VAL A 24 -3.59 0.07 0.94
CA VAL A 24 -4.01 1.01 1.99
C VAL A 24 -5.54 1.03 2.15
N GLY A 25 -5.99 0.95 3.39
CA GLY A 25 -7.41 0.89 3.75
C GLY A 25 -7.63 0.63 5.24
N ASP A 26 -8.77 0.05 5.59
CA ASP A 26 -9.19 -0.24 6.96
C ASP A 26 -8.15 -1.04 7.79
N ALA A 27 -7.44 -1.97 7.13
CA ALA A 27 -6.36 -2.72 7.75
C ALA A 27 -5.14 -1.88 8.11
N THR A 28 -4.86 -0.82 7.34
CA THR A 28 -3.79 0.14 7.68
C THR A 28 -4.14 0.89 8.95
N ASP A 29 -5.38 1.36 9.07
CA ASP A 29 -5.85 2.03 10.29
C ASP A 29 -5.84 1.09 11.50
N ALA A 30 -6.20 -0.19 11.29
CA ALA A 30 -6.13 -1.19 12.35
C ALA A 30 -4.69 -1.46 12.81
N LEU A 31 -3.74 -1.51 11.88
CA LEU A 31 -2.32 -1.64 12.20
C LEU A 31 -1.81 -0.44 13.00
N ILE A 32 -2.11 0.80 12.56
CA ILE A 32 -1.69 2.02 13.26
C ILE A 32 -2.26 2.04 14.68
N ARG A 33 -3.57 1.80 14.83
CA ARG A 33 -4.22 1.69 16.15
C ARG A 33 -3.58 0.63 17.04
N ARG A 34 -3.17 -0.51 16.48
CA ARG A 34 -2.48 -1.57 17.23
C ARG A 34 -1.13 -1.07 17.76
N LEU A 35 -0.38 -0.32 16.96
CA LEU A 35 0.94 0.19 17.31
C LEU A 35 0.85 1.34 18.33
N ASP A 36 -0.18 2.19 18.23
CA ASP A 36 -0.48 3.23 19.21
C ASP A 36 -0.81 2.64 20.59
N ASP A 37 -1.55 1.53 20.62
CA ASP A 37 -1.90 0.83 21.86
C ASP A 37 -0.67 0.14 22.49
N THR A 38 0.09 -0.64 21.71
CA THR A 38 1.37 -1.18 22.18
C THR A 38 2.25 -1.71 21.06
N ILE A 39 3.55 -1.47 21.19
CA ILE A 39 4.59 -2.02 20.31
C ILE A 39 5.12 -3.39 20.77
N ALA A 40 4.57 -3.96 21.86
CA ALA A 40 4.97 -5.27 22.34
C ALA A 40 4.69 -6.36 21.28
N ALA A 41 5.61 -7.32 21.17
CA ALA A 41 5.47 -8.45 20.28
C ALA A 41 4.21 -9.27 20.64
N PRO A 42 3.36 -9.62 19.67
CA PRO A 42 2.17 -10.42 19.93
C PRO A 42 2.57 -11.88 20.19
N SER A 43 1.76 -12.61 20.96
CA SER A 43 2.02 -14.03 21.26
C SER A 43 1.87 -14.96 20.05
N ARG A 44 1.33 -14.45 18.94
CA ARG A 44 1.18 -15.13 17.64
C ARG A 44 1.18 -14.08 16.53
N GLN A 45 1.55 -14.48 15.33
CA GLN A 45 1.46 -13.60 14.16
C GLN A 45 0.04 -13.03 14.02
N VAL A 46 -0.03 -11.72 13.78
CA VAL A 46 -1.27 -10.98 13.52
C VAL A 46 -1.26 -10.54 12.08
N ARG A 47 -2.37 -10.82 11.38
CA ARG A 47 -2.58 -10.44 9.99
C ARG A 47 -3.66 -9.37 9.91
N PHE A 48 -3.33 -8.25 9.30
CA PHE A 48 -4.25 -7.16 8.99
C PHE A 48 -4.59 -7.26 7.50
N GLU A 49 -5.79 -7.74 7.20
CA GLU A 49 -6.26 -7.94 5.82
C GLU A 49 -7.24 -6.84 5.44
N THR A 50 -6.90 -6.12 4.37
CA THR A 50 -7.69 -4.99 3.87
C THR A 50 -9.00 -5.47 3.27
N LYS A 51 -10.12 -5.03 3.83
CA LYS A 51 -11.46 -5.32 3.30
C LYS A 51 -12.02 -4.12 2.56
N GLU A 52 -11.79 -2.94 3.11
CA GLU A 52 -12.23 -1.67 2.54
C GLU A 52 -11.00 -0.84 2.21
N ARG A 53 -10.76 -0.67 0.91
CA ARG A 53 -9.62 0.12 0.42
C ARG A 53 -9.93 1.59 0.55
N LEU A 54 -8.94 2.36 0.97
CA LEU A 54 -9.03 3.81 0.95
C LEU A 54 -9.16 4.27 -0.51
N PRO A 55 -10.07 5.20 -0.84
CA PRO A 55 -10.11 5.79 -2.18
C PRO A 55 -8.79 6.51 -2.49
N LEU A 56 -8.27 6.38 -3.72
CA LEU A 56 -7.00 7.03 -4.10
C LEU A 56 -7.03 8.56 -3.97
N ARG A 57 -8.22 9.17 -4.04
CA ARG A 57 -8.40 10.61 -3.83
C ARG A 57 -8.08 11.05 -2.40
N ASP A 58 -8.15 10.12 -1.45
CA ASP A 58 -7.94 10.35 -0.03
C ASP A 58 -6.53 9.90 0.40
N PHE A 59 -5.71 9.41 -0.54
CA PHE A 59 -4.31 9.11 -0.25
C PHE A 59 -3.56 10.40 0.07
N PRO A 60 -2.74 10.43 1.12
CA PRO A 60 -1.88 11.57 1.39
C PRO A 60 -0.79 11.68 0.31
N ILE A 61 -0.25 12.89 0.14
CA ILE A 61 0.98 13.09 -0.62
C ILE A 61 2.06 12.22 0.05
N PRO A 62 2.81 11.38 -0.70
CA PRO A 62 3.93 10.63 -0.14
C PRO A 62 4.92 11.57 0.55
N ALA A 63 5.52 11.14 1.66
CA ALA A 63 6.45 11.95 2.44
C ALA A 63 7.82 12.08 1.74
N TYR A 64 7.84 12.75 0.59
CA TYR A 64 9.02 12.97 -0.26
C TYR A 64 10.12 13.74 0.48
N ASP A 65 9.75 14.59 1.43
CA ASP A 65 10.66 15.34 2.30
C ASP A 65 11.52 14.43 3.20
N LEU A 66 11.09 13.19 3.46
CA LEU A 66 11.83 12.22 4.27
C LEU A 66 12.89 11.44 3.48
N ILE A 67 12.96 11.60 2.15
CA ILE A 67 13.93 10.89 1.31
C ILE A 67 14.85 11.86 0.57
N PRO A 68 16.15 11.54 0.41
CA PRO A 68 17.08 12.39 -0.33
C PRO A 68 16.88 12.20 -1.84
N LEU A 69 15.85 12.84 -2.41
CA LEU A 69 15.44 12.65 -3.82
C LEU A 69 16.58 12.83 -4.84
N GLY A 70 17.51 13.75 -4.60
CA GLY A 70 18.68 13.98 -5.46
C GLY A 70 19.65 12.78 -5.56
N CYS A 71 19.50 11.77 -4.71
CA CYS A 71 20.28 10.53 -4.78
C CYS A 71 19.64 9.45 -5.68
N TYR A 72 18.46 9.70 -6.25
CA TYR A 72 17.73 8.75 -7.09
C TYR A 72 17.71 9.18 -8.55
N LEU A 73 17.95 8.24 -9.47
CA LEU A 73 17.90 8.49 -10.92
C LEU A 73 16.47 8.74 -11.43
N ILE A 74 15.47 8.09 -10.81
CA ILE A 74 14.08 8.11 -11.26
C ILE A 74 13.16 8.29 -10.06
N GLY A 75 12.31 9.31 -10.12
CA GLY A 75 11.15 9.47 -9.26
C GLY A 75 9.92 8.79 -9.86
N SER A 76 9.05 8.23 -9.00
CA SER A 76 7.85 7.49 -9.44
C SER A 76 6.61 8.11 -8.84
N LEU A 77 5.57 8.28 -9.66
CA LEU A 77 4.25 8.74 -9.23
C LEU A 77 3.21 7.66 -9.52
N GLN A 78 2.30 7.44 -8.58
CA GLN A 78 1.18 6.53 -8.76
C GLN A 78 -0.08 7.32 -9.10
N PHE A 79 -0.49 7.31 -10.37
CA PHE A 79 -1.75 7.94 -10.80
C PHE A 79 -2.97 7.01 -10.71
N SER A 80 -2.75 5.70 -10.70
CA SER A 80 -3.82 4.71 -10.74
C SER A 80 -3.50 3.45 -9.93
N SER A 81 -4.56 2.71 -9.59
CA SER A 81 -4.48 1.41 -8.95
C SER A 81 -5.61 0.49 -9.45
N GLY A 82 -5.27 -0.76 -9.78
CA GLY A 82 -6.16 -1.73 -10.39
C GLY A 82 -6.13 -1.72 -11.93
N CYS A 83 -6.56 -2.82 -12.54
CA CYS A 83 -6.47 -3.03 -14.00
C CYS A 83 -7.62 -3.92 -14.52
N PRO A 84 -8.32 -3.56 -15.63
CA PRO A 84 -9.48 -4.31 -16.09
C PRO A 84 -9.12 -5.53 -16.94
N TYR A 85 -7.86 -5.61 -17.38
CA TYR A 85 -7.40 -6.67 -18.28
C TYR A 85 -7.29 -8.03 -17.57
N ARG A 86 -7.10 -9.08 -18.38
CA ARG A 86 -6.98 -10.48 -17.94
C ARG A 86 -5.73 -11.12 -18.53
N CYS A 87 -4.61 -10.42 -18.40
CA CYS A 87 -3.31 -10.95 -18.80
C CYS A 87 -2.96 -12.12 -17.88
N GLU A 88 -2.62 -13.28 -18.43
CA GLU A 88 -2.32 -14.50 -17.66
C GLU A 88 -1.06 -14.37 -16.78
N PHE A 89 -0.18 -13.44 -17.12
CA PHE A 89 1.08 -13.18 -16.43
C PHE A 89 1.00 -12.10 -15.36
N CYS A 90 -0.14 -11.41 -15.23
CA CYS A 90 -0.26 -10.19 -14.43
C CYS A 90 -1.04 -10.41 -13.14
N ASP A 91 -0.43 -10.05 -12.02
CA ASP A 91 -1.00 -10.12 -10.66
C ASP A 91 -1.81 -8.88 -10.26
N ILE A 92 -1.66 -7.76 -10.99
CA ILE A 92 -2.31 -6.48 -10.69
C ILE A 92 -3.82 -6.59 -10.46
N PRO A 93 -4.62 -7.29 -11.29
CA PRO A 93 -6.07 -7.40 -11.06
C PRO A 93 -6.42 -8.19 -9.79
N GLY A 94 -5.57 -9.13 -9.39
CA GLY A 94 -5.73 -9.91 -8.15
C GLY A 94 -5.37 -9.09 -6.91
N LEU A 95 -4.24 -8.39 -6.96
CA LEU A 95 -3.75 -7.56 -5.85
C LEU A 95 -4.60 -6.29 -5.64
N TYR A 96 -4.79 -5.53 -6.71
CA TYR A 96 -5.35 -4.18 -6.65
C TYR A 96 -6.75 -4.06 -7.22
N GLY A 97 -7.34 -5.19 -7.64
CA GLY A 97 -8.70 -5.27 -8.17
C GLY A 97 -8.82 -4.94 -9.66
N ARG A 98 -9.99 -5.26 -10.20
CA ARG A 98 -10.28 -5.21 -11.64
C ARG A 98 -10.82 -3.86 -12.12
N GLN A 99 -11.15 -2.97 -11.19
CA GLN A 99 -11.68 -1.63 -11.50
C GLN A 99 -10.56 -0.61 -11.26
N PRO A 100 -10.01 0.01 -12.31
CA PRO A 100 -9.03 1.07 -12.15
C PRO A 100 -9.62 2.23 -11.35
N ARG A 101 -8.94 2.61 -10.28
CA ARG A 101 -9.18 3.85 -9.55
C ARG A 101 -8.09 4.83 -9.96
N LEU A 102 -8.45 6.10 -10.12
CA LEU A 102 -7.55 7.14 -10.58
C LEU A 102 -7.47 8.25 -9.53
N LYS A 103 -6.28 8.85 -9.40
CA LYS A 103 -6.12 10.16 -8.76
C LYS A 103 -6.61 11.26 -9.69
N THR A 104 -6.91 12.42 -9.09
CA THR A 104 -7.23 13.64 -9.86
C THR A 104 -5.95 14.26 -10.44
N PRO A 105 -6.04 15.05 -11.53
CA PRO A 105 -4.90 15.80 -12.05
C PRO A 105 -4.28 16.72 -11.00
N GLU A 106 -5.09 17.34 -10.15
CA GLU A 106 -4.63 18.26 -9.10
C GLU A 106 -3.78 17.55 -8.05
N GLN A 107 -4.15 16.32 -7.66
CA GLN A 107 -3.31 15.50 -6.77
C GLN A 107 -1.96 15.17 -7.41
N LEU A 108 -1.92 14.85 -8.71
CA LEU A 108 -0.66 14.54 -9.38
C LEU A 108 0.27 15.76 -9.49
N ILE A 109 -0.29 16.94 -9.77
CA ILE A 109 0.48 18.19 -9.79
C ILE A 109 1.02 18.49 -8.40
N ALA A 110 0.20 18.34 -7.35
CA ALA A 110 0.66 18.55 -5.98
C ALA A 110 1.75 17.55 -5.55
N GLU A 111 1.67 16.29 -5.98
CA GLU A 111 2.74 15.30 -5.74
C GLU A 111 4.01 15.62 -6.53
N LEU A 112 3.90 16.12 -7.77
CA LEU A 112 5.04 16.58 -8.57
C LEU A 112 5.75 17.77 -7.92
N ASP A 113 4.98 18.76 -7.46
CA ASP A 113 5.53 19.97 -6.81
C ASP A 113 6.21 19.66 -5.46
N ALA A 114 5.85 18.55 -4.83
CA ALA A 114 6.42 18.09 -3.56
C ALA A 114 7.71 17.24 -3.71
N MET A 115 8.06 16.84 -4.93
CA MET A 115 9.29 16.10 -5.26
C MET A 115 10.44 17.06 -5.63
#